data_AF-A0A0B1SZD2-F1
#
_entry.id   AF-A0A0B1SZD2-F1
#
_cell.length_a   1.000
_cell.length_b   1.000
_cell.length_c   1.000
_cell.angle_alpha   90.00
_cell.angle_beta   90.00
_cell.angle_gamma   90.00
#
_symmetry.space_group_name_H-M   'P 1'
#
loop_
_entity.id
_entity.type
_entity.pdbx_description
1 polymer ?
#
loop_
_entity_poly.entity_id
_entity_poly.type
_entity_poly.pdbx_seq_one_letter_code
_entity_poly.pdbx_strand_id
1 'polypeptide(L)'
;MLRKGNYATRIGGGAPVYLAAVLEYLAAEVLELAGNAARDNKKTRINPRHLQLAVRNDEELNKLLSGVTIAQGGVLPNIQAVLLPKKSAGEKE
;
A
#
# COMPACT_ATOMS: atom_id res chain seq x y z
N MET A 1 14.63 10.58 17.54
CA MET A 1 15.03 10.59 16.11
C MET A 1 15.32 12.00 15.61
N LEU A 2 14.38 12.95 15.64
CA LEU A 2 14.58 14.31 15.10
C LEU A 2 15.85 15.04 15.58
N ARG A 3 16.13 15.07 16.89
CA ARG A 3 17.35 15.73 17.41
C ARG A 3 18.66 15.00 17.09
N LYS A 4 18.62 13.66 16.97
CA LYS A 4 19.80 12.84 16.66
C LYS A 4 20.08 12.73 15.16
N GLY A 5 19.09 13.05 14.31
CA GLY A 5 19.20 12.98 12.86
C GLY A 5 19.81 14.21 12.20
N ASN A 6 20.26 15.19 12.98
CA ASN A 6 20.94 16.41 12.50
C ASN A 6 20.15 17.21 11.45
N TYR A 7 18.82 17.19 11.50
CA TYR A 7 17.96 17.93 10.57
C TYR A 7 17.95 19.44 10.79
N ALA A 8 18.17 19.89 12.03
CA ALA A 8 18.27 21.31 12.41
C ALA A 8 18.98 21.47 13.75
N THR A 9 19.56 22.65 14.00
CA THR A 9 20.23 23.00 15.27
C THR A 9 19.28 22.97 16.47
N ARG A 10 18.01 23.33 16.27
CA ARG A 10 16.96 23.30 17.30
C ARG A 10 15.70 22.65 16.72
N ILE A 11 14.99 21.90 17.54
CA ILE A 11 13.70 21.30 17.22
C ILE A 11 12.66 21.89 18.16
N GLY A 12 11.63 22.54 17.62
CA GLY A 12 10.52 23.11 18.40
C GLY A 12 9.72 22.02 19.13
N GLY A 13 9.10 22.37 20.25
CA GLY A 13 8.37 21.41 21.11
C GLY A 13 7.19 20.72 20.41
N GLY A 14 6.48 21.43 19.51
CA GLY A 14 5.34 20.88 18.77
C GLY A 14 5.71 20.01 17.57
N ALA A 15 6.92 20.14 17.03
CA ALA A 15 7.37 19.38 15.85
C ALA A 15 7.29 17.85 16.03
N PRO A 16 7.81 17.25 17.13
CA PRO A 16 7.69 15.81 17.32
C PRO A 16 6.25 15.34 17.51
N VAL A 17 5.38 16.17 18.09
CA VAL A 17 3.97 15.83 18.30
C VAL A 17 3.23 15.78 16.96
N TYR A 18 3.40 16.82 16.13
CA TYR A 18 2.79 16.89 14.82
C TYR A 18 3.26 15.74 13.92
N LEU A 19 4.58 15.49 13.87
CA LEU A 19 5.12 14.40 13.07
C LEU A 19 4.62 13.03 13.56
N ALA A 20 4.52 12.81 14.87
CA ALA A 20 4.00 11.55 15.40
C ALA A 20 2.54 11.32 14.96
N ALA A 21 1.69 12.34 15.03
CA ALA A 21 0.31 12.26 14.59
C ALA A 21 0.18 11.94 13.09
N VAL A 22 1.01 12.57 12.24
CA VAL A 22 1.02 12.27 10.80
C VAL A 22 1.48 10.84 10.52
N LEU A 23 2.52 10.37 11.22
CA LEU A 23 3.01 8.99 11.07
C LEU A 23 1.98 7.97 11.55
N GLU A 24 1.27 8.26 12.64
CA GLU A 24 0.18 7.43 13.15
C GLU A 24 -0.97 7.35 12.14
N TYR A 25 -1.39 8.49 11.58
CA TYR A 25 -2.44 8.54 10.55
C TYR A 25 -2.07 7.68 9.33
N LEU A 26 -0.87 7.87 8.78
CA LEU A 26 -0.43 7.09 7.61
C LEU A 26 -0.31 5.59 7.92
N ALA A 27 0.15 5.23 9.13
CA ALA A 27 0.21 3.83 9.55
C ALA A 27 -1.19 3.22 9.66
N ALA A 28 -2.14 3.94 10.25
CA ALA A 28 -3.52 3.52 10.39
C ALA A 28 -4.18 3.30 9.01
N GLU A 29 -4.02 4.24 8.08
CA GLU A 29 -4.57 4.14 6.73
C GLU A 29 -4.06 2.90 5.97
N VAL A 30 -2.74 2.68 5.98
CA VAL A 30 -2.14 1.49 5.34
C VAL A 30 -2.61 0.20 6.00
N LEU A 31 -2.73 0.17 7.33
CA LEU A 31 -3.18 -1.02 8.07
C LEU A 31 -4.66 -1.32 7.86
N GLU A 32 -5.51 -0.31 7.75
CA GLU A 32 -6.94 -0.47 7.46
C GLU A 32 -7.12 -1.13 6.09
N LEU A 33 -6.53 -0.56 5.04
CA LEU A 33 -6.63 -1.09 3.68
C LEU A 33 -5.97 -2.49 3.55
N ALA A 34 -4.83 -2.71 4.20
CA ALA A 34 -4.18 -4.03 4.21
C ALA A 34 -4.97 -5.06 5.02
N GLY A 35 -5.67 -4.63 6.07
CA GLY A 35 -6.62 -5.45 6.83
C GLY A 35 -7.81 -5.88 5.97
N ASN A 36 -8.37 -4.96 5.20
CA ASN A 36 -9.44 -5.24 4.23
C ASN A 36 -8.95 -6.23 3.15
N ALA A 37 -7.77 -6.00 2.57
CA ALA A 37 -7.17 -6.93 1.61
C ALA A 37 -6.87 -8.32 2.21
N ALA A 38 -6.50 -8.40 3.49
CA ALA A 38 -6.33 -9.68 4.18
C ALA A 38 -7.66 -10.42 4.33
N ARG A 39 -8.71 -9.69 4.73
CA ARG A 39 -10.07 -10.20 4.91
C ARG A 39 -10.67 -10.71 3.60
N ASP A 40 -10.49 -9.99 2.50
CA ASP A 40 -10.93 -10.39 1.16
C ASP A 40 -10.25 -11.67 0.70
N ASN A 41 -8.98 -11.84 1.08
CA ASN A 41 -8.23 -13.08 0.86
C ASN A 41 -8.53 -14.18 1.89
N LYS A 42 -9.58 -14.00 2.71
CA LYS A 42 -10.02 -14.93 3.76
C LYS A 42 -8.93 -15.24 4.79
N LYS A 43 -8.09 -14.26 5.13
CA LYS A 43 -7.00 -14.37 6.11
C LYS A 43 -7.21 -13.37 7.24
N THR A 44 -6.80 -13.76 8.45
CA THR A 44 -6.85 -12.91 9.65
C THR A 44 -5.54 -12.19 9.94
N ARG A 45 -4.46 -12.53 9.22
CA ARG A 45 -3.12 -11.96 9.40
C ARG A 45 -2.70 -11.19 8.14
N ILE A 46 -2.25 -9.95 8.34
CA ILE A 46 -1.62 -9.15 7.28
C ILE A 46 -0.27 -9.76 6.90
N ASN A 47 0.00 -9.85 5.59
CA ASN A 47 1.29 -10.27 5.03
C ASN A 47 1.75 -9.25 3.97
N PRO A 48 2.97 -9.38 3.41
CA PRO A 48 3.47 -8.43 2.43
C PRO A 48 2.61 -8.31 1.15
N ARG A 49 1.93 -9.38 0.76
CA ARG A 49 0.97 -9.34 -0.36
C ARG A 49 -0.20 -8.40 -0.06
N HIS A 50 -0.77 -8.45 1.13
CA HIS A 50 -1.88 -7.57 1.51
C HIS A 50 -1.43 -6.09 1.54
N LEU A 51 -0.22 -5.81 2.04
CA LEU A 51 0.37 -4.46 1.98
C LEU A 51 0.53 -3.97 0.54
N GLN A 52 1.05 -4.81 -0.36
CA GLN A 52 1.19 -4.45 -1.77
C GLN A 52 -0.17 -4.21 -2.43
N LEU A 53 -1.17 -5.04 -2.17
CA LEU A 53 -2.51 -4.85 -2.72
C LEU A 53 -3.14 -3.55 -2.22
N ALA A 54 -3.03 -3.25 -0.93
CA ALA A 54 -3.54 -2.00 -0.35
C ALA A 54 -2.87 -0.77 -0.99
N VAL A 55 -1.53 -0.74 -0.99
CA VAL A 55 -0.77 0.40 -1.52
C VAL A 55 -0.99 0.61 -3.02
N ARG A 56 -1.08 -0.44 -3.83
CA ARG A 56 -1.18 -0.30 -5.29
C ARG A 56 -2.60 -0.05 -5.80
N ASN A 57 -3.62 -0.44 -5.04
CA ASN A 57 -5.02 -0.14 -5.40
C ASN A 57 -5.47 1.25 -4.93
N ASP A 58 -4.78 1.84 -3.95
CA ASP A 58 -5.04 3.21 -3.51
C ASP A 58 -4.19 4.22 -4.29
N GLU A 59 -4.81 5.27 -4.83
CA GLU A 59 -4.12 6.24 -5.69
C GLU A 59 -3.09 7.08 -4.93
N GLU A 60 -3.44 7.52 -3.73
CA GLU A 60 -2.62 8.42 -2.92
C GLU A 60 -1.39 7.69 -2.37
N LEU A 61 -1.59 6.49 -1.82
CA LEU A 61 -0.52 5.63 -1.34
C LEU A 61 0.37 5.12 -2.48
N ASN A 62 -0.19 4.78 -3.64
CA ASN A 62 0.61 4.37 -4.79
C ASN A 62 1.52 5.50 -5.27
N LYS A 63 1.01 6.74 -5.27
CA LYS A 63 1.80 7.93 -5.60
C LYS A 63 2.89 8.20 -4.56
N LEU A 64 2.52 8.17 -3.28
CA LEU A 64 3.45 8.37 -2.15
C LEU A 64 4.57 7.33 -2.15
N LEU A 65 4.27 6.08 -2.54
CA LEU A 65 5.18 4.93 -2.52
C LEU A 65 5.57 4.45 -3.93
N SER A 66 5.59 5.36 -4.90
CA SER A 66 5.88 5.04 -6.32
C SER A 66 7.28 4.47 -6.54
N GLY A 67 8.28 4.92 -5.78
CA GLY A 67 9.67 4.41 -5.84
C GLY A 67 10.00 3.30 -4.84
N VAL A 68 9.03 2.86 -4.03
CA VAL A 68 9.27 1.88 -2.95
C VAL A 68 8.95 0.47 -3.42
N THR A 69 9.86 -0.47 -3.17
CA THR A 69 9.63 -1.90 -3.41
C THR A 69 9.22 -2.61 -2.11
N ILE A 70 8.05 -3.24 -2.11
CA ILE A 70 7.59 -4.08 -1.01
C ILE A 70 8.07 -5.51 -1.28
N ALA A 71 9.06 -5.96 -0.50
CA ALA A 71 9.57 -7.32 -0.59
C ALA A 71 8.42 -8.33 -0.36
N GLN A 72 8.38 -9.41 -1.17
CA GLN A 72 7.33 -10.44 -1.12
C GLN A 72 5.90 -9.94 -1.42
N GLY A 73 5.75 -8.74 -2.01
CA GLY A 73 4.43 -8.16 -2.33
C GLY A 73 3.80 -8.66 -3.64
N GLY A 74 4.61 -9.07 -4.61
CA GLY A 74 4.15 -9.37 -5.98
C GLY A 74 3.59 -8.13 -6.69
N VAL A 75 2.71 -8.31 -7.67
CA VAL A 75 2.10 -7.23 -8.47
C VAL A 75 0.57 -7.33 -8.51
N LEU A 76 -0.13 -6.24 -8.83
CA LEU A 76 -1.57 -6.32 -9.10
C LEU A 76 -1.84 -7.27 -10.28
N PRO A 77 -2.79 -8.20 -10.16
CA PRO A 77 -3.19 -9.04 -11.28
C PRO A 77 -3.74 -8.16 -12.41
N ASN A 78 -3.03 -8.12 -13.54
CA ASN A 78 -3.48 -7.40 -14.73
C ASN A 78 -2.95 -8.11 -15.97
N ILE A 79 -3.86 -8.39 -16.92
CA ILE A 79 -3.52 -8.97 -18.22
C ILE A 79 -3.97 -7.97 -19.27
N GLN A 80 -3.03 -7.49 -20.09
CA GLN A 80 -3.36 -6.59 -21.20
C GLN A 80 -4.35 -7.27 -22.15
N ALA A 81 -5.40 -6.56 -22.57
CA ALA A 81 -6.49 -7.13 -23.37
C ALA A 81 -6.03 -7.82 -24.65
N VAL A 82 -4.94 -7.33 -25.26
CA VAL A 82 -4.31 -7.93 -26.46
C VAL A 82 -3.79 -9.35 -26.23
N LEU A 83 -3.51 -9.72 -24.98
CA LEU A 83 -3.01 -11.04 -24.59
C LEU A 83 -4.13 -12.04 -24.29
N LEU A 84 -5.39 -11.59 -24.26
CA LEU A 84 -6.52 -12.47 -23.99
C LEU A 84 -6.84 -13.31 -25.24
N PRO A 85 -7.25 -14.58 -25.06
CA PRO A 85 -7.76 -15.39 -26.16
C PRO A 85 -8.91 -14.66 -26.87
N LYS A 86 -8.91 -14.69 -28.21
CA LYS A 86 -10.08 -14.22 -28.97
C LYS A 86 -11.27 -15.10 -28.56
N LYS A 87 -12.37 -14.49 -28.14
CA LYS A 87 -13.64 -15.20 -27.90
C LYS A 87 -14.07 -15.84 -29.23
N SER A 88 -13.85 -17.14 -29.39
CA SER A 88 -14.55 -17.93 -30.41
C SER A 88 -16.01 -18.07 -29.96
N ALA A 89 -16.95 -17.65 -30.80
CA ALA A 89 -18.36 -17.84 -30.53
C ALA A 89 -18.71 -19.34 -30.58
N GLY A 90 -18.91 -19.95 -29.41
CA GLY A 90 -19.44 -21.29 -29.18
C GLY A 90 -19.41 -21.52 -27.67
N GLU A 91 -20.47 -21.86 -26.96
CA GLU A 91 -21.67 -22.61 -27.33
C GLU A 91 -22.95 -21.87 -26.91
N LYS A 92 -23.94 -21.87 -27.81
CA LYS A 92 -25.35 -21.88 -27.42
C LYS A 92 -25.72 -23.35 -27.29
N GLU A 93 -25.93 -23.82 -26.09
CA GLU A 93 -26.90 -24.87 -25.76
C GLU A 93 -27.67 -24.44 -24.52
#